data_AF-A0A967SAY9-F1
#
_entry.id   AF-A0A967SAY9-F1
#
_cell.length_a   1.000
_cell.length_b   1.000
_cell.length_c   1.000
_cell.angle_alpha   90.00
_cell.angle_beta   90.00
_cell.angle_gamma   90.00
#
_symmetry.space_group_name_H-M   'P 1'
#
loop_
_entity.id
_entity.type
_entity.pdbx_description
1 polymer ?
#
loop_
_entity_poly.entity_id
_entity_poly.type
_entity_poly.pdbx_seq_one_letter_code
_entity_poly.pdbx_strand_id
1 'polypeptide(L)' 'PILLSHKLTHRLAELRRSGRLPWLRPDGKAQVTMEYDGDRPVRVDTVVVSTQHAADITL' A
#
# COMPACT_ATOMS: atom_id res chain seq x y z
N PRO A 1 -11.04 1.34 7.47
CA PRO A 1 -10.28 1.88 6.31
C PRO A 1 -8.83 2.28 6.65
N ILE A 2 -8.59 3.24 7.55
CA ILE A 2 -7.25 3.77 7.86
C ILE A 2 -6.23 2.70 8.28
N LEU A 3 -6.64 1.72 9.10
CA LEU A 3 -5.77 0.63 9.55
C LEU A 3 -5.21 -0.18 8.37
N LEU A 4 -6.01 -0.42 7.33
CA LEU A 4 -5.56 -1.15 6.14
C LEU A 4 -4.54 -0.31 5.36
N SER A 5 -4.81 0.97 5.12
CA SER A 5 -3.86 1.88 4.47
C SER A 5 -2.53 1.96 5.23
N HIS A 6 -2.56 2.08 6.56
CA HIS A 6 -1.35 2.09 7.39
C HIS A 6 -0.59 0.76 7.34
N LYS A 7 -1.29 -0.38 7.35
CA LYS A 7 -0.65 -1.69 7.20
C LYS A 7 0.05 -1.84 5.85
N LEU A 8 -0.54 -1.31 4.77
CA LEU A 8 0.06 -1.33 3.44
C LEU A 8 1.33 -0.48 3.39
N THR A 9 1.30 0.76 3.88
CA THR A 9 2.50 1.62 3.90
C THR A 9 3.58 1.09 4.84
N HIS A 10 3.21 0.54 5.99
CA HIS A 10 4.15 -0.13 6.89
C HIS A 10 4.83 -1.31 6.21
N ARG A 11 4.06 -2.16 5.51
CA ARG A 11 4.61 -3.29 4.79
C ARG A 11 5.55 -2.87 3.67
N LEU A 12 5.22 -1.83 2.90
CA LEU A 12 6.14 -1.28 1.89
C LEU A 12 7.48 -0.85 2.52
N ALA A 13 7.43 -0.17 3.67
CA ALA A 13 8.63 0.24 4.38
C ALA A 13 9.45 -0.95 4.91
N GLU A 14 8.80 -2.00 5.43
CA GLU A 14 9.47 -3.25 5.83
C GLU A 14 10.17 -3.94 4.65
N LEU A 15 9.49 -4.05 3.50
CA LEU A 15 10.03 -4.70 2.31
C LEU A 15 11.24 -3.97 1.74
N ARG A 16 11.21 -2.64 1.79
CA ARG A 16 12.35 -1.79 1.45
C ARG A 16 13.50 -1.97 2.43
N ARG A 17 13.25 -1.86 3.75
CA ARG A 17 14.30 -1.92 4.78
C ARG A 17 14.94 -3.30 4.90
N SER A 18 14.17 -4.36 4.66
CA SER A 18 14.69 -5.74 4.64
C SER A 18 15.50 -6.05 3.37
N GLY A 19 15.48 -5.18 2.36
CA GLY A 19 16.12 -5.44 1.07
C GLY A 19 15.40 -6.48 0.22
N ARG A 20 14.23 -7.00 0.65
CA ARG A 20 13.47 -8.00 -0.09
C ARG A 20 12.95 -7.46 -1.42
N LEU A 21 12.64 -6.18 -1.48
CA LEU A 21 12.37 -5.43 -2.71
C LEU A 21 13.40 -4.29 -2.81
N PRO A 22 14.62 -4.56 -3.32
CA PRO A 22 15.74 -3.63 -3.24
C PRO A 22 15.56 -2.39 -4.13
N TRP A 23 14.65 -2.45 -5.09
CA TRP A 23 14.31 -1.36 -6.00
C TRP A 23 13.30 -0.35 -5.42
N LEU A 24 12.69 -0.63 -4.26
CA LEU A 24 11.78 0.31 -3.61
C LEU A 24 12.54 1.52 -3.04
N ARG A 25 12.00 2.72 -3.26
CA ARG A 25 12.50 3.97 -2.67
C ARG A 25 11.60 4.43 -1.51
N PRO A 26 12.02 5.42 -0.70
CA PRO A 26 11.35 5.74 0.55
C PRO A 26 9.91 6.27 0.44
N ASP A 27 9.53 6.92 -0.66
CA ASP A 27 8.19 7.48 -0.84
C ASP A 27 7.17 6.41 -1.25
N GLY A 28 6.05 6.38 -0.53
CA GLY A 28 4.98 5.40 -0.70
C GLY A 28 3.67 5.87 -0.08
N LYS A 29 2.58 5.64 -0.82
CA LYS A 29 1.20 6.02 -0.46
C LYS A 29 0.29 4.83 -0.69
N ALA A 30 -0.68 4.64 0.20
CA ALA A 30 -1.71 3.63 0.04
C ALA A 30 -3.09 4.22 0.36
N GLN A 31 -4.06 3.86 -0.48
CA GLN A 31 -5.47 4.22 -0.28
C GLN A 31 -6.32 2.95 -0.40
N VAL A 32 -7.30 2.83 0.49
CA VAL A 32 -8.24 1.71 0.53
C VAL A 32 -9.66 2.27 0.58
N THR A 33 -10.42 2.00 -0.48
CA THR A 33 -11.86 2.25 -0.54
C THR A 33 -12.58 1.01 -0.04
N MET A 34 -13.55 1.20 0.86
CA MET A 34 -14.30 0.12 1.50
C MET A 34 -15.79 0.32 1.20
N GLU A 35 -16.46 -0.76 0.84
CA GLU A 35 -17.92 -0.82 0.79
C GLU A 35 -18.46 -1.17 2.17
N TYR A 36 -19.56 -0.50 2.54
CA TYR A 36 -20.22 -0.64 3.82
C TYR A 36 -21.70 -0.96 3.63
N ASP A 37 -22.21 -1.88 4.44
CA ASP A 37 -23.64 -2.11 4.67
C ASP A 37 -23.99 -1.51 6.03
N GLY A 38 -24.58 -0.30 6.02
CA GLY A 38 -24.69 0.52 7.22
C GLY A 38 -23.32 0.80 7.85
N ASP A 39 -23.15 0.44 9.12
CA ASP A 39 -21.88 0.60 9.84
C ASP A 39 -20.92 -0.60 9.67
N ARG A 40 -21.35 -1.66 8.97
CA ARG A 40 -20.56 -2.87 8.80
C ARG A 40 -19.73 -2.79 7.50
N PRO A 41 -18.38 -2.86 7.57
CA PRO A 41 -17.57 -3.00 6.36
C PRO A 41 -17.79 -4.40 5.77
N VAL A 42 -18.14 -4.47 4.49
CA VAL A 42 -18.48 -5.75 3.82
C VAL A 42 -17.47 -6.15 2.75
N ARG A 43 -16.81 -5.19 2.10
CA ARG A 43 -15.86 -5.46 1.01
C ARG A 43 -14.79 -4.37 0.91
N VAL A 44 -13.57 -4.77 0.55
CA VAL A 44 -12.56 -3.82 0.02
C VAL A 44 -12.90 -3.62 -1.45
N ASP A 45 -13.29 -2.40 -1.81
CA ASP A 45 -13.66 -2.10 -3.18
C ASP A 45 -12.44 -1.87 -4.06
N THR A 46 -11.59 -0.92 -3.65
CA THR A 46 -10.43 -0.49 -4.43
C THR A 46 -9.22 -0.34 -3.52
N VAL A 47 -8.07 -0.82 -3.99
CA VAL A 47 -6.76 -0.60 -3.34
C VAL A 47 -5.84 0.12 -4.33
N VAL A 48 -5.34 1.28 -3.93
CA VAL A 48 -4.32 2.01 -4.69
C VAL A 48 -3.03 1.99 -3.89
N VAL A 49 -1.95 1.54 -4.53
CA VAL A 49 -0.59 1.63 -4.00
C VAL A 49 0.26 2.41 -4.99
N SER A 50 0.81 3.53 -4.54
CA SER A 50 1.76 4.33 -5.29
C SER A 50 3.07 4.34 -4.53
N THR A 51 4.15 3.91 -5.16
CA THR A 51 5.46 3.86 -4.52
C THR A 51 6.54 4.29 -5.50
N GLN A 52 7.53 5.01 -4.99
CA GLN A 52 8.69 5.35 -5.76
C GLN A 52 9.57 4.11 -5.95
N HIS A 53 10.09 3.91 -7.15
CA HIS A 53 10.96 2.79 -7.49
C HIS A 53 12.21 3.26 -8.25
N ALA A 54 13.17 2.35 -8.45
CA ALA A 54 14.32 2.56 -9.30
C ALA A 54 13.89 2.76 -10.77
N ALA A 55 14.66 3.56 -11.52
CA ALA A 55 14.27 4.03 -12.86
C ALA A 55 14.30 2.92 -13.93
N ASP A 56 15.00 1.83 -13.66
CA ASP A 56 15.13 0.64 -14.49
C ASP A 56 13.99 -0.37 -14.30
N ILE A 57 13.11 -0.14 -13.33
CA ILE A 57 11.92 -0.97 -13.09
C ILE A 57 10.73 -0.44 -13.90
N THR A 58 10.08 -1.35 -14.62
CA THR A 58 8.84 -1.11 -15.36
C THR A 58 7.62 -1.60 -14.56
N LEU A 59 6.46 -1.03 -14.87
CA LEU A 59 5.15 -1.42 -14.32
C LEU A 59 4.63 -2.72 -14.95
#